data_AF-B1BTE2-F1
#
_entry.id   AF-B1BTE2-F1
#
_cell.length_a   1.000
_cell.length_b   1.000
_cell.length_c   1.000
_cell.angle_alpha   90.00
_cell.angle_beta   90.00
_cell.angle_gamma   90.00
#
_symmetry.space_group_name_H-M   'P 1'
#
loop_
_entity.id
_entity.type
_entity.pdbx_description
1 polymer ?
#
loop_
_entity_poly.entity_id
_entity_poly.type
_entity_poly.pdbx_seq_one_letter_code
_entity_poly.pdbx_strand_id
1 'polypeptide(L)'
;MVYNVKDIAAYIVDYSIENGCPVSNLKLQKILYYVQAYFLIKKNEPCFEEEIECWRHGPVVREVYSEYKKYFNDNIFMVEDYKEIEERDCNLINQVVDSYRKYSPWEMVDKTHQEDPWINDELSLRGIKRFFKDNEKRILG
;
A
#
# COMPACT_ATOMS: atom_id res chain seq x y z
N MET A 1 -15.86 -4.84 4.95
CA MET A 1 -15.25 -6.20 4.98
C MET A 1 -13.75 -6.01 5.00
N VAL A 2 -13.05 -6.78 5.84
CA VAL A 2 -11.59 -6.73 5.98
C VAL A 2 -11.01 -7.89 5.17
N TYR A 3 -9.96 -7.61 4.40
CA TYR A 3 -9.28 -8.59 3.56
C TYR A 3 -7.98 -9.08 4.20
N ASN A 4 -7.49 -10.24 3.75
CA ASN A 4 -6.12 -10.64 4.05
C ASN A 4 -5.16 -9.76 3.24
N VAL A 5 -4.10 -9.25 3.89
CA VAL A 5 -3.17 -8.32 3.21
C VAL A 5 -2.44 -8.95 2.02
N LYS A 6 -2.25 -10.28 2.00
CA LYS A 6 -1.62 -10.99 0.88
C LYS A 6 -2.54 -11.06 -0.33
N ASP A 7 -3.85 -11.23 -0.13
CA ASP A 7 -4.83 -11.15 -1.21
C ASP A 7 -4.78 -9.76 -1.87
N ILE A 8 -4.72 -8.70 -1.05
CA ILE A 8 -4.57 -7.31 -1.53
C ILE A 8 -3.23 -7.11 -2.27
N ALA A 9 -2.14 -7.63 -1.72
CA ALA A 9 -0.80 -7.49 -2.32
C ALA A 9 -0.72 -8.19 -3.68
N ALA A 10 -1.21 -9.42 -3.78
CA ALA A 10 -1.28 -10.19 -5.01
C ALA A 10 -2.16 -9.51 -6.05
N TYR A 11 -3.34 -8.98 -5.66
CA TYR A 11 -4.19 -8.18 -6.54
C TYR A 11 -3.49 -6.93 -7.07
N ILE A 12 -2.77 -6.18 -6.22
CA ILE A 12 -2.00 -5.00 -6.65
C ILE A 12 -0.93 -5.40 -7.66
N VAL A 13 -0.22 -6.50 -7.42
CA VAL A 13 0.82 -7.01 -8.33
C VAL A 13 0.20 -7.37 -9.67
N ASP A 14 -0.89 -8.13 -9.68
CA ASP A 14 -1.60 -8.55 -10.89
C ASP A 14 -2.07 -7.33 -11.71
N TYR A 15 -2.83 -6.45 -11.08
CA TYR A 15 -3.33 -5.22 -11.70
C TYR A 15 -2.19 -4.36 -12.26
N SER A 16 -1.07 -4.27 -11.54
CA SER A 16 0.11 -3.51 -12.00
C SER A 16 0.77 -4.13 -13.23
N ILE A 17 0.84 -5.47 -13.30
CA ILE A 17 1.36 -6.21 -14.45
C ILE A 17 0.45 -6.03 -15.67
N GLU A 18 -0.87 -6.23 -15.50
CA GLU A 18 -1.86 -6.07 -16.58
C GLU A 18 -1.84 -4.66 -17.20
N ASN A 19 -1.51 -3.65 -16.38
CA ASN A 19 -1.41 -2.25 -16.80
C ASN A 19 0.00 -1.84 -17.26
N GLY A 20 0.93 -2.80 -17.43
CA GLY A 20 2.28 -2.55 -17.93
C GLY A 20 3.18 -1.74 -17.00
N CYS A 21 2.83 -1.64 -15.71
CA CYS A 21 3.54 -0.87 -14.69
C CYS A 21 3.87 -1.75 -13.47
N PRO A 22 4.60 -2.87 -13.65
CA PRO A 22 4.88 -3.80 -12.56
C PRO A 22 5.61 -3.10 -11.41
N VAL A 23 5.29 -3.51 -10.18
CA VAL A 23 5.81 -2.90 -8.95
C VAL A 23 6.97 -3.71 -8.39
N SER A 24 7.95 -3.04 -7.80
CA SER A 24 8.94 -3.69 -6.94
C SER A 24 8.35 -3.93 -5.54
N ASN A 25 8.99 -4.78 -4.74
CA ASN A 25 8.58 -5.01 -3.35
C ASN A 25 8.53 -3.69 -2.55
N LEU A 26 9.54 -2.83 -2.72
CA LEU A 26 9.57 -1.53 -2.03
C LEU A 26 8.35 -0.65 -2.39
N LYS A 27 7.98 -0.60 -3.68
CA LYS A 27 6.81 0.15 -4.14
C LYS A 27 5.50 -0.46 -3.65
N LEU A 28 5.38 -1.78 -3.69
CA LEU A 28 4.23 -2.52 -3.16
C LEU A 28 3.96 -2.19 -1.69
N GLN A 29 5.00 -2.15 -0.83
CA GLN A 29 4.84 -1.77 0.58
C GLN A 29 4.25 -0.36 0.74
N LYS A 30 4.67 0.59 -0.10
CA LYS A 30 4.18 1.97 -0.04
C LYS A 30 2.75 2.09 -0.56
N ILE A 31 2.41 1.34 -1.61
CA ILE A 31 1.03 1.27 -2.12
C ILE A 31 0.11 0.69 -1.04
N LEU A 32 0.49 -0.41 -0.36
CA LEU A 32 -0.31 -1.00 0.72
C LEU A 32 -0.61 0.00 1.84
N TYR A 33 0.39 0.80 2.24
CA TYR A 33 0.20 1.87 3.22
C TYR A 33 -0.85 2.90 2.76
N TYR A 34 -0.77 3.37 1.51
CA TYR A 34 -1.73 4.33 0.98
C TYR A 34 -3.11 3.73 0.71
N VAL A 35 -3.20 2.44 0.34
CA VAL A 35 -4.46 1.70 0.27
C VAL A 35 -5.14 1.66 1.63
N GLN A 36 -4.39 1.29 2.68
CA GLN A 36 -4.90 1.27 4.04
C GLN A 36 -5.41 2.65 4.48
N ALA A 37 -4.64 3.71 4.21
CA ALA A 37 -5.07 5.09 4.45
C ALA A 37 -6.36 5.44 3.68
N TYR A 38 -6.45 5.07 2.40
CA TYR A 38 -7.59 5.42 1.57
C TYR A 38 -8.89 4.75 2.05
N PHE A 39 -8.82 3.48 2.45
CA PHE A 39 -9.96 2.77 3.05
C PHE A 39 -10.40 3.42 4.36
N LEU A 40 -9.46 3.77 5.24
CA LEU A 40 -9.76 4.41 6.51
C LEU A 40 -10.46 5.78 6.34
N ILE A 41 -10.17 6.51 5.27
CA ILE A 41 -10.81 7.80 4.96
C ILE A 41 -12.13 7.63 4.22
N LYS A 42 -12.19 6.79 3.19
CA LYS A 42 -13.38 6.65 2.33
C LYS A 42 -14.46 5.76 2.91
N LYS A 43 -14.08 4.70 3.61
CA LYS A 43 -15.01 3.70 4.14
C LYS A 43 -15.12 3.74 5.67
N ASN A 44 -14.26 4.50 6.34
CA ASN A 44 -14.18 4.51 7.80
C ASN A 44 -13.81 3.13 8.41
N GLU A 45 -13.35 2.19 7.57
CA GLU A 45 -12.98 0.80 7.88
C GLU A 45 -11.56 0.52 7.36
N PRO A 46 -10.78 -0.37 7.99
CA PRO A 46 -9.50 -0.81 7.47
C PRO A 46 -9.65 -1.66 6.20
N CYS A 47 -8.63 -1.66 5.32
CA CYS A 47 -8.57 -2.59 4.19
C CYS A 47 -8.18 -3.99 4.67
N PHE A 48 -7.15 -4.05 5.51
CA PHE A 48 -6.61 -5.25 6.14
C PHE A 48 -6.26 -4.98 7.62
N GLU A 49 -6.05 -6.04 8.41
CA GLU A 49 -5.84 -5.97 9.87
C GLU A 49 -4.37 -6.08 10.28
N GLU A 50 -3.52 -6.60 9.40
CA GLU A 50 -2.10 -6.81 9.63
C GLU A 50 -1.37 -5.49 9.93
N GLU A 51 -0.40 -5.55 10.85
CA GLU A 51 0.33 -4.38 11.31
C GLU A 51 1.26 -3.81 10.23
N ILE A 52 1.32 -2.49 10.18
CA ILE A 52 2.29 -1.74 9.38
C ILE A 52 3.40 -1.29 10.31
N GLU A 53 4.62 -1.75 10.02
CA GLU A 53 5.80 -1.50 10.82
C GLU A 53 6.65 -0.35 10.28
N CYS A 54 7.38 0.31 11.18
CA CYS A 54 8.33 1.36 10.85
C CYS A 54 9.72 0.78 10.52
N TRP A 55 10.05 0.71 9.23
CA TRP A 55 11.33 0.19 8.73
C TRP A 55 12.21 1.27 8.06
N ARG A 56 13.52 1.04 7.91
CA ARG A 56 14.46 2.04 7.35
C ARG A 56 13.99 2.79 6.08
N HIS A 57 13.19 2.15 5.23
CA HIS A 57 12.70 2.71 3.96
C HIS A 57 11.18 2.91 3.97
N GLY A 58 10.61 3.34 5.10
CA GLY A 58 9.21 3.67 5.24
C GLY A 58 8.33 2.50 5.73
N PRO A 59 7.00 2.64 5.67
CA PRO A 59 6.06 1.67 6.22
C PRO A 59 6.14 0.33 5.50
N VAL A 60 6.06 -0.77 6.26
CA VAL A 60 6.18 -2.15 5.74
C VAL A 60 5.18 -3.07 6.45
N VAL A 61 4.42 -3.85 5.68
CA VAL A 61 3.69 -5.02 6.17
C VAL A 61 4.63 -6.22 6.09
N ARG A 62 5.09 -6.72 7.25
CA ARG A 62 6.17 -7.73 7.33
C ARG A 62 5.87 -9.00 6.56
N GLU A 63 4.62 -9.47 6.59
CA GLU A 63 4.22 -10.70 5.93
C GLU A 63 4.34 -10.60 4.41
N VAL A 64 3.85 -9.49 3.83
CA VAL A 64 3.99 -9.22 2.40
C VAL A 64 5.47 -9.04 2.04
N TYR A 65 6.23 -8.29 2.85
CA TYR A 65 7.66 -8.15 2.58
C TYR A 65 8.36 -9.51 2.53
N SER A 66 8.02 -10.41 3.44
CA SER A 66 8.62 -11.74 3.53
C SER A 66 8.32 -12.62 2.32
N GLU A 67 7.15 -12.45 1.71
CA GLU A 67 6.71 -13.15 0.50
C GLU A 67 7.42 -12.64 -0.76
N TYR A 68 7.55 -11.31 -0.88
CA TYR A 68 8.10 -10.67 -2.07
C TYR A 68 9.60 -10.29 -1.98
N LYS A 69 10.28 -10.52 -0.84
CA LYS A 69 11.72 -10.23 -0.68
C LYS A 69 12.62 -10.96 -1.68
N LYS A 70 12.15 -12.07 -2.26
CA LYS A 70 12.86 -12.84 -3.31
C LYS A 70 13.16 -11.99 -4.56
N TYR A 71 12.39 -10.93 -4.79
CA TYR A 71 12.57 -10.00 -5.91
C TYR A 71 13.52 -8.84 -5.59
N PHE A 72 14.00 -8.69 -4.34
CA PHE A 72 14.86 -7.58 -3.92
C PHE A 72 14.31 -6.21 -4.37
N ASN A 73 15.02 -5.53 -5.28
CA ASN A 73 14.65 -4.23 -5.84
C ASN A 73 14.05 -4.33 -7.25
N ASP A 74 14.00 -5.53 -7.82
CA ASP A 74 13.44 -5.77 -9.15
C ASP A 74 11.91 -5.74 -9.11
N ASN A 75 11.34 -5.59 -10.30
CA ASN A 75 9.89 -5.67 -10.49
C ASN A 75 9.39 -7.10 -10.28
N ILE A 76 8.22 -7.21 -9.68
CA ILE A 76 7.52 -8.47 -9.46
C ILE A 76 6.73 -8.79 -10.74
N PHE A 77 6.95 -9.99 -11.27
CA PHE A 77 6.29 -10.48 -12.49
C PHE A 77 5.51 -11.78 -12.30
N MET A 78 5.60 -12.41 -11.13
CA MET A 78 4.76 -13.56 -10.80
C MET A 78 3.65 -13.12 -9.86
N VAL A 79 2.42 -13.43 -10.27
CA VAL A 79 1.20 -13.23 -9.50
C VAL A 79 1.01 -14.47 -8.62
N GLU A 80 0.82 -14.25 -7.33
CA GLU A 80 0.40 -15.30 -6.39
C GLU A 80 -1.14 -15.38 -6.43
N ASP A 81 -1.72 -16.55 -6.13
CA ASP A 81 -3.18 -16.70 -6.08
C ASP A 81 -3.80 -15.80 -4.99
N TYR A 82 -4.97 -15.21 -5.28
CA TYR A 82 -5.70 -14.39 -4.32
C TYR A 82 -7.22 -14.62 -4.37
N LYS A 83 -7.89 -14.37 -3.25
CA LYS A 83 -9.35 -14.46 -3.16
C LYS A 83 -10.04 -13.26 -3.81
N GLU A 84 -11.29 -13.45 -4.22
CA GLU A 84 -12.10 -12.38 -4.80
C GLU A 84 -12.24 -11.18 -3.84
N ILE A 85 -11.97 -9.99 -4.37
CA ILE A 85 -12.13 -8.70 -3.70
C ILE A 85 -13.35 -8.01 -4.30
N GLU A 86 -14.19 -7.39 -3.47
CA GLU A 86 -15.39 -6.71 -3.96
C GLU A 86 -15.03 -5.61 -4.98
N GLU A 87 -15.78 -5.51 -6.09
CA GLU A 87 -15.49 -4.57 -7.20
C GLU A 87 -15.33 -3.12 -6.73
N ARG A 88 -16.15 -2.68 -5.78
CA ARG A 88 -16.06 -1.32 -5.19
C ARG A 88 -14.72 -1.08 -4.47
N ASP A 89 -14.13 -2.12 -3.90
CA ASP A 89 -12.89 -2.06 -3.14
C ASP A 89 -11.69 -2.15 -4.07
N CYS A 90 -11.78 -2.99 -5.11
CA CYS A 90 -10.88 -2.96 -6.27
C CYS A 90 -10.77 -1.54 -6.84
N ASN A 91 -11.88 -0.83 -7.04
CA ASN A 91 -11.87 0.54 -7.54
C ASN A 91 -11.13 1.54 -6.64
N LEU A 92 -11.15 1.35 -5.31
CA LEU A 92 -10.38 2.18 -4.39
C LEU A 92 -8.88 1.85 -4.46
N ILE A 93 -8.55 0.55 -4.52
CA ILE A 93 -7.15 0.08 -4.65
C ILE A 93 -6.55 0.61 -5.96
N ASN A 94 -7.27 0.47 -7.07
CA ASN A 94 -6.82 0.89 -8.40
C ASN A 94 -6.53 2.39 -8.46
N GLN A 95 -7.37 3.24 -7.85
CA GLN A 95 -7.10 4.68 -7.75
C GLN A 95 -5.76 4.98 -7.08
N VAL A 96 -5.42 4.26 -6.00
CA VAL A 96 -4.12 4.41 -5.32
C VAL A 96 -3.00 3.93 -6.25
N VAL A 97 -3.10 2.72 -6.80
CA VAL A 97 -2.07 2.18 -7.72
C VAL A 97 -1.82 3.13 -8.89
N ASP A 98 -2.89 3.64 -9.50
CA ASP A 98 -2.86 4.53 -10.66
C ASP A 98 -2.18 5.86 -10.36
N SER A 99 -2.46 6.43 -9.19
CA SER A 99 -1.84 7.67 -8.75
C SER A 99 -0.31 7.57 -8.61
N TYR A 100 0.20 6.38 -8.29
CA TYR A 100 1.63 6.14 -8.09
C TYR A 100 2.32 5.51 -9.29
N ARG A 101 1.66 5.30 -10.45
CA ARG A 101 2.30 4.70 -11.65
C ARG A 101 3.61 5.38 -12.03
N LYS A 102 3.63 6.72 -12.03
CA LYS A 102 4.80 7.54 -12.41
C LYS A 102 5.82 7.78 -11.30
N TYR A 103 5.49 7.44 -10.06
CA TYR A 103 6.39 7.60 -8.93
C TYR A 103 7.42 6.47 -8.90
N SER A 104 8.69 6.82 -8.72
CA SER A 104 9.73 5.87 -8.36
C SER A 104 9.55 5.38 -6.92
N PRO A 105 10.07 4.19 -6.58
CA PRO A 105 10.03 3.71 -5.20
C PRO A 105 10.67 4.69 -4.20
N TRP A 106 11.74 5.39 -4.61
CA TRP A 106 12.45 6.35 -3.75
C TRP A 106 11.68 7.64 -3.51
N GLU A 107 10.97 8.17 -4.51
CA GLU A 107 10.06 9.30 -4.31
C GLU A 107 8.95 8.96 -3.30
N MET A 108 8.46 7.73 -3.31
CA MET A 108 7.49 7.27 -2.32
C MET A 108 8.11 7.14 -0.92
N VAL A 109 9.38 6.70 -0.81
CA VAL A 109 10.11 6.69 0.46
C VAL A 109 10.23 8.11 1.00
N ASP A 110 10.74 9.05 0.21
CA ASP A 110 10.91 10.45 0.60
C ASP A 110 9.59 11.08 1.04
N LYS A 111 8.51 10.80 0.30
CA LYS A 111 7.16 11.24 0.64
C LYS A 111 6.70 10.67 1.99
N THR A 112 6.83 9.37 2.23
CA THR A 112 6.43 8.76 3.51
C THR A 112 7.25 9.30 4.67
N HIS A 113 8.53 9.59 4.46
CA HIS A 113 9.41 10.15 5.50
C HIS A 113 9.05 11.59 5.93
N GLN A 114 8.21 12.28 5.15
CA GLN A 114 7.70 13.62 5.46
C GLN A 114 6.32 13.60 6.14
N GLU A 115 5.75 12.43 6.42
CA GLU A 115 4.38 12.29 6.92
C GLU A 115 4.38 12.00 8.43
N ASP A 116 3.48 12.67 9.18
CA ASP A 116 3.46 12.58 10.64
C ASP A 116 3.34 11.15 11.21
N PRO A 117 2.57 10.21 10.61
CA PRO A 117 2.51 8.83 11.10
C PRO A 117 3.87 8.14 11.05
N TRP A 118 4.71 8.50 10.08
CA TRP A 118 6.08 8.01 9.99
C TRP A 118 6.99 8.67 11.03
N ILE A 119 6.98 10.01 11.06
CA ILE A 119 7.87 10.82 11.91
C ILE A 119 7.68 10.50 13.40
N ASN A 120 6.43 10.25 13.81
CA ASN A 120 6.08 9.98 15.20
C ASN A 120 5.96 8.49 15.53
N ASP A 121 6.35 7.59 14.61
CA ASP A 121 6.24 6.13 14.78
C ASP A 121 4.81 5.68 15.14
N GLU A 122 3.80 6.33 14.55
CA GLU A 122 2.38 6.09 14.83
C GLU A 122 1.65 5.50 13.61
N LEU A 123 2.13 4.36 13.13
CA LEU A 123 1.55 3.62 12.01
C LEU A 123 0.34 2.74 12.39
N SER A 124 -0.25 2.97 13.57
CA SER A 124 -1.52 2.36 13.94
C SER A 124 -2.66 2.86 13.03
N LEU A 125 -3.72 2.06 12.89
CA LEU A 125 -4.93 2.46 12.14
C LEU A 125 -5.47 3.83 12.57
N ARG A 126 -5.43 4.12 13.88
CA ARG A 126 -5.85 5.40 14.44
C ARG A 126 -4.91 6.54 14.03
N GLY A 127 -3.60 6.32 14.12
CA GLY A 127 -2.59 7.31 13.75
C GLY A 127 -2.65 7.67 12.26
N ILE A 128 -2.69 6.65 11.41
CA ILE A 128 -2.85 6.79 9.95
C ILE A 128 -4.12 7.58 9.63
N LYS A 129 -5.27 7.13 10.15
CA LYS A 129 -6.56 7.79 9.90
C LYS A 129 -6.57 9.24 10.38
N ARG A 130 -6.01 9.51 11.56
CA ARG A 130 -5.95 10.86 12.14
C ARG A 130 -5.19 11.81 11.22
N PHE A 131 -4.02 11.42 10.72
CA PHE A 131 -3.22 12.24 9.82
C PHE A 131 -3.93 12.49 8.49
N PHE A 132 -4.42 11.44 7.84
CA PHE A 132 -5.02 11.56 6.50
C PHE A 132 -6.42 12.17 6.50
N LYS A 133 -7.07 12.30 7.66
CA LYS A 133 -8.34 13.04 7.77
C LYS A 133 -8.18 14.50 7.34
N ASP A 134 -7.06 15.12 7.70
CA ASP A 134 -6.75 16.52 7.36
C ASP A 134 -5.83 16.62 6.12
N ASN A 135 -5.30 15.49 5.66
CA ASN A 135 -4.30 15.41 4.58
C ASN A 135 -4.71 14.46 3.44
N GLU A 136 -6.00 14.28 3.19
CA GLU A 136 -6.53 13.27 2.25
C GLU A 136 -5.89 13.35 0.85
N LYS A 137 -5.62 14.56 0.35
CA LYS A 137 -4.99 14.76 -0.97
C LYS A 137 -3.63 14.08 -1.09
N ARG A 138 -2.92 13.88 0.02
CA ARG A 138 -1.61 13.21 0.04
C ARG A 138 -1.71 11.71 -0.24
N ILE A 139 -2.90 11.11 -0.20
CA ILE A 139 -3.06 9.66 -0.42
C ILE A 139 -2.82 9.30 -1.89
N LEU A 140 -3.27 10.14 -2.83
CA LEU A 140 -3.29 9.87 -4.27
C LEU A 140 -2.21 10.67 -5.04
N GLY A 141 -1.02 10.82 -4.45
CA GLY A 141 0.08 11.60 -5.03
C GLY A 141 -0.02 13.09 -4.77
#